data_AF-A0A1F8RX02-F1
#
_entry.id   AF-A0A1F8RX02-F1
#
_cell.length_a   1.000
_cell.length_b   1.000
_cell.length_c   1.000
_cell.angle_alpha   90.00
_cell.angle_beta   90.00
_cell.angle_gamma   90.00
#
_symmetry.space_group_name_H-M   'P 1'
#
loop_
_entity.id
_entity.type
_entity.pdbx_description
1 polymer ?
#
loop_
_entity_poly.entity_id
_entity_poly.type
_entity_poly.pdbx_seq_one_letter_code
_entity_poly.pdbx_strand_id
1 'polypeptide(L)'
;MSGPSGHSENVESAELGPLLRQVTATIRAILEPDQVYVCLWSFAGWVAGHLHFVLQPAWSRLQQEYPRPGPFLQVDMFQANELPPRRQVEAFVEKAKAILEAADAKDAALGSTA
;
A
#
# COMPACT_ATOMS: atom_id res chain seq x y z
N MET A 1 -39.31 -0.73 -12.01
CA MET A 1 -38.26 0.28 -12.22
C MET A 1 -36.98 -0.30 -11.66
N SER A 2 -36.17 -0.91 -12.51
CA SER A 2 -34.88 -1.50 -12.13
C SER A 2 -33.85 -0.38 -12.07
N GLY A 3 -33.26 -0.13 -10.91
CA GLY A 3 -32.17 0.83 -10.74
C GLY A 3 -30.88 0.32 -11.38
N PRO A 4 -29.93 1.21 -11.71
CA PRO A 4 -28.69 0.82 -12.36
C PRO A 4 -27.73 0.25 -11.31
N SER A 5 -27.68 -1.07 -11.16
CA SER A 5 -26.72 -1.75 -10.28
C SER A 5 -25.78 -2.62 -11.11
N GLY A 6 -24.48 -2.29 -11.13
CA GLY A 6 -23.46 -3.30 -11.42
C GLY A 6 -22.26 -2.95 -12.31
N HIS A 7 -21.96 -1.68 -12.62
CA HIS A 7 -20.78 -1.35 -13.46
C HIS A 7 -19.59 -0.73 -12.70
N SER A 8 -19.75 -0.20 -11.48
CA SER A 8 -18.66 0.44 -10.70
C SER A 8 -17.76 -0.56 -9.96
N GLU A 9 -18.36 -1.56 -9.31
CA GLU A 9 -17.64 -2.48 -8.39
C GLU A 9 -16.58 -3.34 -9.08
N ASN A 10 -16.78 -3.66 -10.36
CA ASN A 10 -15.89 -4.54 -11.11
C ASN A 10 -14.62 -3.80 -11.58
N VAL A 11 -14.75 -2.53 -11.99
CA VAL A 11 -13.62 -1.71 -12.43
C VAL A 11 -12.72 -1.37 -11.25
N GLU A 12 -13.30 -0.88 -10.14
CA GLU A 12 -12.53 -0.53 -8.93
C GLU A 12 -11.75 -1.74 -8.40
N SER A 13 -12.41 -2.91 -8.33
CA SER A 13 -11.74 -4.15 -7.88
C SER A 13 -10.63 -4.60 -8.83
N ALA A 14 -10.81 -4.42 -10.14
CA ALA A 14 -9.79 -4.75 -11.13
C ALA A 14 -8.55 -3.83 -11.05
N GLU A 15 -8.74 -2.57 -10.64
CA GLU A 15 -7.67 -1.57 -10.51
C GLU A 15 -6.81 -1.76 -9.24
N LEU A 16 -7.36 -2.40 -8.19
CA LEU A 16 -6.62 -2.64 -6.94
C LEU A 16 -5.34 -3.46 -7.15
N GLY A 17 -5.39 -4.51 -7.97
CA GLY A 17 -4.24 -5.39 -8.20
C GLY A 17 -3.02 -4.63 -8.78
N PRO A 18 -3.17 -3.95 -9.92
CA PRO A 18 -2.13 -3.08 -10.48
C PRO A 18 -1.63 -2.02 -9.51
N LEU A 19 -2.54 -1.32 -8.81
CA LEU A 19 -2.19 -0.28 -7.84
C LEU A 19 -1.32 -0.83 -6.71
N LEU A 20 -1.75 -1.93 -6.06
CA LEU A 20 -1.00 -2.55 -4.97
C LEU A 20 0.39 -3.02 -5.42
N ARG A 21 0.51 -3.51 -6.65
CA ARG A 21 1.80 -3.90 -7.25
C ARG A 21 2.70 -2.69 -7.45
N GLN A 22 2.20 -1.61 -8.04
CA GLN A 22 2.98 -0.38 -8.29
C GLN A 22 3.45 0.27 -6.98
N VAL A 23 2.57 0.38 -5.97
CA VAL A 23 2.93 0.94 -4.66
C VAL A 23 3.93 0.04 -3.94
N THR A 24 3.76 -1.30 -4.00
CA THR A 24 4.75 -2.25 -3.44
C THR A 24 6.12 -2.09 -4.10
N ALA A 25 6.17 -1.97 -5.43
CA ALA A 25 7.41 -1.75 -6.16
C ALA A 25 8.08 -0.42 -5.78
N THR A 26 7.28 0.63 -5.61
CA THR A 26 7.75 1.96 -5.17
C THR A 26 8.36 1.90 -3.77
N ILE A 27 7.68 1.25 -2.82
CA ILE A 27 8.21 1.03 -1.46
C ILE A 27 9.54 0.26 -1.54
N ARG A 28 9.61 -0.79 -2.36
CA ARG A 28 10.83 -1.59 -2.54
C ARG A 28 11.99 -0.78 -3.11
N ALA A 29 11.72 0.08 -4.08
CA ALA A 29 12.74 0.91 -4.72
C ALA A 29 13.31 1.98 -3.78
N ILE A 30 12.52 2.49 -2.84
CA ILE A 30 12.94 3.59 -1.95
C ILE A 30 13.55 3.07 -0.63
N LEU A 31 12.95 2.04 -0.04
CA LEU A 31 13.25 1.61 1.33
C LEU A 31 14.01 0.29 1.39
N GLU A 32 14.10 -0.44 0.27
CA GLU A 32 14.81 -1.72 0.18
C GLU A 32 14.48 -2.70 1.34
N PRO A 33 13.20 -2.97 1.64
CA PRO A 33 12.83 -3.93 2.66
C PRO A 33 13.02 -5.37 2.16
N ASP A 34 13.26 -6.28 3.09
CA ASP A 34 13.31 -7.71 2.81
C ASP A 34 11.94 -8.18 2.25
N GLN A 35 10.86 -7.65 2.82
CA GLN A 35 9.48 -7.94 2.41
C GLN A 35 8.58 -6.71 2.55
N VAL A 36 7.54 -6.63 1.71
CA VAL A 36 6.42 -5.70 1.91
C VAL A 36 5.17 -6.52 2.19
N TYR A 37 4.56 -6.28 3.35
CA TYR A 37 3.32 -6.93 3.76
C TYR A 37 2.12 -6.08 3.36
N VAL A 38 1.12 -6.68 2.69
CA VAL A 38 -0.06 -5.99 2.19
C VAL A 38 -1.29 -6.52 2.94
N CYS A 39 -1.97 -5.64 3.68
CA CYS A 39 -3.12 -6.01 4.51
C CYS A 39 -4.34 -5.14 4.25
N LEU A 40 -5.50 -5.77 4.14
CA LEU A 40 -6.80 -5.08 4.15
C LEU A 40 -7.32 -4.97 5.59
N TRP A 41 -7.64 -3.74 5.99
CA TRP A 41 -8.33 -3.39 7.22
C TRP A 41 -9.71 -2.83 6.85
N SER A 42 -10.78 -3.50 7.26
CA SER A 42 -12.15 -3.18 6.82
C SER A 42 -13.19 -3.18 7.94
N PHE A 43 -12.82 -3.58 9.15
CA PHE A 43 -13.76 -3.84 10.24
C PHE A 43 -13.27 -3.27 11.57
N ALA A 44 -13.75 -2.07 11.91
CA ALA A 44 -13.33 -1.34 13.11
C ALA A 44 -14.48 -1.34 14.12
N GLY A 45 -14.21 -1.82 15.34
CA GLY A 45 -15.23 -1.87 16.40
C GLY A 45 -16.46 -2.69 16.05
N TRP A 46 -16.29 -3.74 15.23
CA TRP A 46 -17.38 -4.58 14.71
C TRP A 46 -18.37 -3.86 13.77
N VAL A 47 -17.95 -2.74 13.19
CA VAL A 47 -18.72 -2.00 12.20
C VAL A 47 -17.95 -1.99 10.88
N ALA A 48 -18.68 -2.17 9.77
CA ALA A 48 -18.13 -2.02 8.43
C ALA A 48 -17.61 -0.58 8.27
N GLY A 49 -16.30 -0.45 8.07
CA GLY A 49 -15.63 0.84 7.92
C GLY A 49 -15.22 1.12 6.48
N HIS A 50 -14.51 2.21 6.30
CA HIS A 50 -13.79 2.47 5.05
C HIS A 50 -12.69 1.41 4.86
N LEU A 51 -12.53 0.91 3.63
CA LEU A 51 -11.49 -0.08 3.31
C LEU A 51 -10.12 0.61 3.28
N HIS A 52 -9.17 0.10 4.05
CA HIS A 52 -7.79 0.57 4.04
C HIS A 52 -6.84 -0.58 3.71
N PHE A 53 -6.04 -0.43 2.67
CA PHE A 53 -4.89 -1.29 2.43
C PHE A 53 -3.66 -0.66 3.10
N VAL A 54 -3.02 -1.41 3.98
CA VAL A 54 -1.76 -1.02 4.62
C VAL A 54 -0.63 -1.83 4.00
N LEU A 55 0.32 -1.13 3.38
CA LEU A 55 1.54 -1.72 2.83
C LEU A 55 2.70 -1.41 3.76
N GLN A 56 3.19 -2.43 4.45
CA GLN A 56 4.20 -2.29 5.48
C GLN A 56 5.54 -2.88 5.03
N PRO A 57 6.60 -2.07 4.86
CA PRO A 57 7.94 -2.60 4.68
C PRO A 57 8.41 -3.30 5.97
N ALA A 58 9.02 -4.46 5.83
CA ALA A 58 9.54 -5.27 6.93
C ALA A 58 10.99 -5.70 6.64
N TRP A 59 11.84 -5.59 7.66
CA TRP A 59 13.23 -6.04 7.64
C TRP A 59 13.44 -7.10 8.71
N SER A 60 14.30 -8.08 8.44
CA SER A 60 14.62 -9.20 9.33
C SER A 60 15.17 -8.71 10.67
N ARG A 61 15.86 -7.57 10.69
CA ARG A 61 16.35 -6.92 11.92
C ARG A 61 15.23 -6.51 12.89
N LEU A 62 14.01 -6.30 12.41
CA LEU A 62 12.87 -5.95 13.27
C LEU A 62 12.54 -7.05 14.27
N GLN A 63 12.93 -8.29 14.02
CA GLN A 63 12.70 -9.43 14.94
C GLN A 63 13.32 -9.22 16.32
N GLN A 64 14.36 -8.38 16.43
CA GLN A 64 15.01 -8.06 17.71
C GLN A 64 14.13 -7.18 18.61
N GLU A 65 13.24 -6.39 18.01
CA GLU A 65 12.38 -5.43 18.70
C GLU A 65 10.92 -5.93 18.74
N TYR A 66 10.47 -6.60 17.68
CA TYR A 66 9.13 -7.12 17.48
C TYR A 66 9.20 -8.64 17.24
N PRO A 67 9.04 -9.48 18.28
CA PRO A 67 9.27 -10.92 18.17
C PRO A 67 8.18 -11.67 17.40
N ARG A 68 7.02 -11.04 17.15
CA ARG A 68 5.88 -11.69 16.49
C ARG A 68 5.85 -11.32 15.00
N PRO A 69 5.94 -12.29 14.07
CA PRO A 69 5.96 -12.03 12.63
C PRO A 69 4.54 -11.83 12.05
N GLY A 70 4.48 -11.47 10.77
CA GLY A 70 3.24 -11.41 10.00
C GLY A 70 2.30 -10.27 10.42
N PRO A 71 0.98 -10.48 10.50
CA PRO A 71 0.03 -9.43 10.91
C PRO A 71 0.32 -8.86 12.31
N PHE A 72 0.88 -9.66 13.21
CA PHE A 72 1.21 -9.22 14.57
C PHE A 72 2.31 -8.15 14.56
N LEU A 73 3.29 -8.23 13.66
CA LEU A 73 4.32 -7.19 13.52
C LEU A 73 3.66 -5.83 13.20
N GLN A 74 2.67 -5.82 12.30
CA GLN A 74 1.95 -4.60 11.93
C GLN A 74 1.13 -4.05 13.11
N VAL A 75 0.40 -4.91 13.81
CA VAL A 75 -0.34 -4.50 15.01
C VAL A 75 0.59 -3.91 16.07
N ASP A 76 1.74 -4.56 16.31
CA ASP A 76 2.70 -4.15 17.34
C ASP A 76 3.34 -2.80 17.00
N MET A 77 3.70 -2.58 15.73
CA MET A 77 4.22 -1.29 15.26
C MET A 77 3.15 -0.18 15.32
N PHE A 78 1.87 -0.49 15.03
CA PHE A 78 0.77 0.47 15.23
C PHE A 78 0.59 0.82 16.71
N GLN A 79 0.73 -0.15 17.62
CA GLN A 79 0.62 0.08 19.06
C GLN A 79 1.81 0.90 19.59
N ALA A 80 3.02 0.65 19.10
CA ALA A 80 4.20 1.43 19.43
C ALA A 80 4.07 2.90 18.97
N ASN A 81 3.38 3.12 17.84
CA ASN A 81 3.04 4.44 17.30
C ASN A 81 4.28 5.35 17.14
N GLU A 82 5.39 4.76 16.71
CA GLU A 82 6.64 5.48 16.45
C GLU A 82 6.59 6.15 15.09
N LEU A 83 6.24 7.45 15.10
CA LEU A 83 6.07 8.22 13.88
C LEU A 83 7.41 8.76 13.38
N PRO A 84 7.76 8.59 12.09
CA PRO A 84 8.93 9.22 11.53
C PRO A 84 8.79 10.76 11.53
N PRO A 85 9.90 11.50 11.61
CA PRO A 85 9.87 12.95 11.49
C PRO A 85 9.21 13.40 10.18
N ARG A 86 8.39 14.45 10.25
CA ARG A 86 7.64 14.99 9.09
C ARG A 86 8.49 15.17 7.83
N ARG A 87 9.71 15.70 7.97
CA ARG A 87 10.61 15.91 6.82
C ARG A 87 10.99 14.61 6.11
N GLN A 88 11.11 13.51 6.84
CA GLN A 88 11.40 12.20 6.24
C GLN A 88 10.18 11.68 5.48
N VAL A 89 8.97 11.89 6.01
CA VAL A 89 7.71 11.56 5.31
C VAL A 89 7.59 12.36 4.02
N GLU A 90 7.83 13.68 4.07
CA GLU A 90 7.80 14.55 2.88
C GLU A 90 8.82 14.10 1.83
N ALA A 91 10.06 13.81 2.23
CA ALA A 91 11.09 13.32 1.32
C ALA A 91 10.75 11.96 0.70
N PHE A 92 10.11 11.06 1.46
CA PHE A 92 9.61 9.79 0.95
C PHE A 92 8.51 10.01 -0.09
N VAL A 93 7.52 10.87 0.22
CA VAL A 93 6.38 11.16 -0.66
C VAL A 93 6.85 11.73 -1.99
N GLU A 94 7.79 12.67 -1.99
CA GLU A 94 8.29 13.26 -3.23
C GLU A 94 8.99 12.23 -4.13
N LYS A 95 9.77 11.31 -3.54
CA LYS A 95 10.36 10.19 -4.30
C LYS A 95 9.29 9.24 -4.83
N ALA A 96 8.30 8.90 -4.00
CA ALA A 96 7.24 7.98 -4.36
C ALA A 96 6.40 8.52 -5.53
N LYS A 97 6.01 9.79 -5.48
CA LYS A 97 5.30 10.46 -6.59
C LYS A 97 6.07 10.38 -7.90
N ALA A 98 7.35 10.76 -7.88
CA ALA A 98 8.17 10.73 -9.09
C ALA A 98 8.24 9.33 -9.72
N ILE A 99 8.32 8.27 -8.89
CA ILE A 99 8.34 6.88 -9.38
C ILE A 99 6.98 6.47 -9.95
N LEU A 100 5.88 6.81 -9.27
CA LEU A 100 4.53 6.48 -9.73
C LEU A 100 4.18 7.21 -11.02
N GLU A 101 4.47 8.51 -11.12
CA GLU A 101 4.26 9.31 -12.33
C GLU A 101 5.05 8.75 -13.52
N ALA A 102 6.29 8.31 -13.29
CA ALA A 102 7.09 7.68 -14.33
C ALA A 102 6.54 6.30 -14.75
N ALA A 103 5.96 5.54 -13.82
CA ALA A 103 5.30 4.27 -14.12
C ALA A 103 4.02 4.48 -14.95
N ASP A 104 3.20 5.44 -14.57
CA ASP A 104 1.96 5.78 -15.29
C ASP A 104 2.25 6.26 -16.71
N ALA A 105 3.27 7.12 -16.89
CA ALA A 105 3.70 7.57 -18.21
C ALA A 105 4.17 6.40 -19.11
N LYS A 106 4.84 5.41 -18.51
CA LYS A 106 5.30 4.21 -19.22
C LYS A 106 4.13 3.30 -19.61
N ASP A 107 3.18 3.10 -18.71
CA ASP A 107 1.99 2.28 -18.97
C ASP A 107 1.11 2.92 -20.07
N ALA A 108 0.97 4.25 -20.06
CA ALA A 108 0.30 4.99 -21.13
C ALA A 108 1.00 4.86 -22.50
N ALA A 109 2.34 4.90 -22.52
CA ALA A 109 3.11 4.73 -23.75
C ALA A 109 2.97 3.31 -24.34
N LEU A 110 2.90 2.28 -23.49
CA LEU A 110 2.70 0.88 -23.92
C LEU A 110 1.27 0.64 -24.41
N GLY A 111 0.26 1.21 -23.74
CA GLY A 111 -1.15 1.11 -24.13
C GLY A 111 -1.50 1.82 -25.43
N SER A 112 -0.72 2.83 -25.85
CA SER A 112 -0.90 3.56 -27.11
C SER A 112 -0.35 2.82 -28.34
N THR A 113 0.33 1.68 -28.15
CA THR A 113 0.96 0.89 -29.23
C THR A 113 0.23 -0.41 -29.59
N ALA A 114 -0.94 -0.66 -29.00
CA ALA A 114 -1.82 -1.79 -29.27
C ALA A 114 -3.11 -1.32 -29.96
#